data_AF-A0A919LZ02-F1
#
_entry.id   AF-A0A919LZ02-F1
#
_cell.length_a   1.000
_cell.length_b   1.000
_cell.length_c   1.000
_cell.angle_alpha   90.00
_cell.angle_beta   90.00
_cell.angle_gamma   90.00
#
_symmetry.space_group_name_H-M   'P 1'
#
loop_
_entity.id
_entity.type
_entity.pdbx_description
1 polymer ?
#
loop_
_entity_poly.entity_id
_entity_poly.type
_entity_poly.pdbx_seq_one_letter_code
_entity_poly.pdbx_strand_id
1 'polypeptide(L)'
;MPIKVSVRVVGYIVLLCSLGTVSLAQTVNLRDSIARHAIASIYGFHFEDYKKSVASLGTNDGDTRRLLDIFYWRWKEIPVAYSSFNQKYHELLLKNAAELDKQKSSDVPTSYLKICSYLFLAEYHSWLGENWTALKYGQKAYQYVISVIDKKYTQPEYLFITGLYKYYIEFYKQKSLFYKAALLPLRSGNKTEGLKLLRQCSETPSLAQTEARIFLSHILLHLENLPEESLPISKSLVEQYPGNLKFAELYAENLIKCKKYKEALIYVEELQNQAAPYYTGPGYFYRGCIEEDFFKNPAKAKLAYQKCVGIEYKPIEFYRKLATQRLKKL
;
A
#
# COMPACT_ATOMS: atom_id res chain seq x y z
N MET A 1 -5.57 -11.01 -10.03
CA MET A 1 -6.87 -10.38 -10.40
C MET A 1 -7.64 -11.40 -11.26
N PRO A 2 -8.92 -11.75 -11.01
CA PRO A 2 -10.00 -10.86 -10.58
C PRO A 2 -10.82 -11.37 -9.36
N ILE A 3 -10.94 -10.55 -8.31
CA ILE A 3 -11.93 -10.76 -7.24
C ILE A 3 -12.51 -9.40 -6.84
N LYS A 4 -13.85 -9.28 -6.90
CA LYS A 4 -14.66 -8.21 -6.28
C LYS A 4 -14.02 -6.82 -6.28
N VAL A 5 -13.60 -6.39 -7.47
CA VAL A 5 -13.31 -4.97 -7.75
C VAL A 5 -14.61 -4.16 -7.53
N SER A 6 -15.79 -4.75 -7.80
CA SER A 6 -17.15 -4.16 -7.89
C SER A 6 -17.59 -3.17 -6.80
N VAL A 7 -16.97 -3.17 -5.62
CA VAL A 7 -17.29 -2.19 -4.56
C VAL A 7 -16.08 -1.69 -3.77
N ARG A 8 -14.93 -2.39 -3.84
CA ARG A 8 -13.69 -1.97 -3.14
C ARG A 8 -13.00 -0.76 -3.76
N VAL A 9 -13.31 -0.44 -5.03
CA VAL A 9 -12.62 0.61 -5.81
C VAL A 9 -12.63 1.99 -5.17
N VAL A 10 -13.73 2.38 -4.50
CA VAL A 10 -13.81 3.73 -3.91
C VAL A 10 -13.12 3.83 -2.54
N GLY A 11 -12.65 2.70 -1.99
CA GLY A 11 -11.89 2.66 -0.73
C GLY A 11 -10.38 2.82 -0.87
N TYR A 12 -9.81 2.77 -2.08
CA TYR A 12 -8.35 2.74 -2.32
C TYR A 12 -7.76 4.06 -2.86
N ILE A 13 -8.56 5.12 -3.02
CA ILE A 13 -8.14 6.32 -3.76
C ILE A 13 -7.48 7.35 -2.82
N VAL A 14 -6.16 7.18 -2.58
CA VAL A 14 -5.09 8.18 -2.30
C VAL A 14 -4.22 7.91 -1.04
N LEU A 15 -2.92 8.26 -1.14
CA LEU A 15 -1.90 8.54 -0.11
C LEU A 15 -0.92 9.64 -0.64
N LEU A 16 0.10 10.10 0.11
CA LEU A 16 0.03 11.47 0.71
C LEU A 16 1.36 12.31 0.89
N CYS A 17 1.30 13.67 0.82
CA CYS A 17 2.21 14.90 0.79
C CYS A 17 3.46 15.28 1.71
N SER A 18 4.32 16.30 1.32
CA SER A 18 4.81 17.46 2.15
C SER A 18 5.69 18.63 1.52
N LEU A 19 5.41 19.92 1.88
CA LEU A 19 6.32 21.03 2.35
C LEU A 19 7.04 22.19 1.57
N GLY A 20 7.33 23.24 2.36
CA GLY A 20 8.04 24.52 2.09
C GLY A 20 7.41 25.67 2.90
N THR A 21 8.01 26.82 3.28
CA THR A 21 9.38 27.40 3.28
C THR A 21 9.41 28.54 4.35
N VAL A 22 10.49 29.21 4.81
CA VAL A 22 11.95 29.00 4.61
C VAL A 22 12.79 29.14 5.90
N SER A 23 12.58 30.11 6.81
CA SER A 23 13.40 30.23 8.06
C SER A 23 13.16 29.09 9.06
N LEU A 24 12.03 28.39 8.92
CA LEU A 24 11.75 27.10 9.55
C LEU A 24 12.67 25.95 9.08
N ALA A 25 13.53 26.16 8.08
CA ALA A 25 14.23 25.08 7.36
C ALA A 25 15.04 24.15 8.26
N GLN A 26 15.76 24.63 9.28
CA GLN A 26 16.55 23.74 10.14
C GLN A 26 15.66 22.84 11.02
N THR A 27 14.65 23.41 11.68
CA THR A 27 13.68 22.64 12.49
C THR A 27 12.81 21.72 11.65
N VAL A 28 12.44 22.14 10.44
CA VAL A 28 11.68 21.31 9.48
C VAL A 28 12.55 20.17 8.94
N ASN A 29 13.81 20.42 8.57
CA ASN A 29 14.73 19.39 8.08
C ASN A 29 15.07 18.38 9.19
N LEU A 30 15.16 18.82 10.46
CA LEU A 30 15.29 17.91 11.60
C LEU A 30 14.03 17.07 11.83
N ARG A 31 12.84 17.68 11.85
CA ARG A 31 11.55 16.97 12.00
C ARG A 31 11.29 15.99 10.85
N ASP A 32 11.57 16.39 9.62
CA ASP A 32 11.50 15.55 8.43
C ASP A 32 12.52 14.41 8.48
N SER A 33 13.76 14.67 8.94
CA SER A 33 14.76 13.62 9.16
C SER A 33 14.29 12.60 10.22
N ILE A 34 13.70 13.05 11.33
CA ILE A 34 13.13 12.16 12.36
C ILE A 34 11.96 11.35 11.79
N ALA A 35 11.05 11.99 11.05
CA ALA A 35 9.92 11.32 10.41
C ALA A 35 10.36 10.30 9.36
N ARG A 36 11.34 10.64 8.50
CA ARG A 36 11.95 9.71 7.53
C ARG A 36 12.62 8.53 8.22
N HIS A 37 13.35 8.74 9.32
CA HIS A 37 13.96 7.65 10.07
C HIS A 37 12.91 6.75 10.75
N ALA A 38 11.87 7.34 11.34
CA ALA A 38 10.75 6.60 11.94
C ALA A 38 10.01 5.75 10.89
N ILE A 39 9.73 6.31 9.71
CA ILE A 39 9.10 5.60 8.58
C ILE A 39 10.01 4.48 8.05
N ALA A 40 11.32 4.75 7.87
CA ALA A 40 12.29 3.72 7.47
C ALA A 40 12.37 2.58 8.51
N SER A 41 12.32 2.90 9.80
CA SER A 41 12.27 1.91 10.89
C SER A 41 10.99 1.07 10.85
N ILE A 42 9.84 1.68 10.53
CA ILE A 42 8.57 0.96 10.33
C ILE A 42 8.70 -0.01 9.14
N TYR A 43 9.20 0.44 7.98
CA TYR A 43 9.37 -0.43 6.82
C TYR A 43 10.41 -1.54 7.03
N GLY A 44 11.50 -1.28 7.78
CA GLY A 44 12.48 -2.31 8.14
C GLY A 44 12.03 -3.25 9.26
N PHE A 45 10.83 -3.08 9.82
CA PHE A 45 10.34 -3.76 11.04
C PHE A 45 11.24 -3.57 12.27
N HIS A 46 12.04 -2.49 12.30
CA HIS A 46 12.86 -2.07 13.43
C HIS A 46 12.04 -1.27 14.45
N PHE A 47 11.03 -1.92 15.04
CA PHE A 47 10.00 -1.28 15.84
C PHE A 47 10.48 -0.61 17.14
N GLU A 48 11.64 -1.00 17.67
CA GLU A 48 12.24 -0.30 18.82
C GLU A 48 12.95 1.01 18.40
N ASP A 49 13.56 1.05 17.21
CA ASP A 49 14.19 2.26 16.66
C ASP A 49 13.17 3.29 16.19
N TYR A 50 12.00 2.82 15.73
CA TYR A 50 10.80 3.64 15.58
C TYR A 50 10.44 4.35 16.90
N LYS A 51 10.33 3.61 18.02
CA LYS A 51 9.96 4.19 19.32
C LYS A 51 10.98 5.24 19.78
N LYS A 52 12.29 4.96 19.63
CA LYS A 52 13.37 5.93 19.92
C LYS A 52 13.21 7.20 19.08
N SER A 53 12.99 7.05 17.78
CA SER A 53 12.80 8.18 16.85
C SER A 53 11.60 9.04 17.23
N VAL A 54 10.47 8.41 17.54
CA VAL A 54 9.23 9.09 17.93
C VAL A 54 9.31 9.68 19.34
N ALA A 55 10.14 9.16 20.24
CA ALA A 55 10.42 9.79 21.53
C ALA A 55 11.05 11.19 21.38
N SER A 56 11.89 11.39 20.34
CA SER A 56 12.56 12.65 20.04
C SER A 56 11.68 13.74 19.40
N LEU A 57 10.42 13.44 19.05
CA LEU A 57 9.48 14.44 18.52
C LEU A 57 8.97 15.37 19.64
N GLY A 58 8.91 16.68 19.36
CA GLY A 58 8.51 17.69 20.33
C GLY A 58 7.02 17.64 20.69
N THR A 59 6.64 18.42 21.72
CA THR A 59 5.24 18.56 22.16
C THR A 59 4.32 19.10 21.07
N ASN A 60 4.84 19.98 20.20
CA ASN A 60 4.13 20.57 19.07
C ASN A 60 3.98 19.62 17.86
N ASP A 61 4.60 18.45 17.87
CA ASP A 61 4.57 17.48 16.76
C ASP A 61 3.44 16.45 16.90
N GLY A 62 2.46 16.70 17.79
CA GLY A 62 1.40 15.77 18.15
C GLY A 62 0.62 15.19 16.96
N ASP A 63 0.45 15.96 15.88
CA ASP A 63 -0.23 15.51 14.66
C ASP A 63 0.62 14.53 13.83
N THR A 64 1.92 14.82 13.67
CA THR A 64 2.87 13.91 13.04
C THR A 64 3.04 12.64 13.87
N ARG A 65 3.11 12.76 15.19
CA ARG A 65 3.15 11.60 16.11
C ARG A 65 1.95 10.68 15.91
N ARG A 66 0.71 11.21 15.91
CA ARG A 66 -0.50 10.40 15.67
C ARG A 66 -0.52 9.74 14.28
N LEU A 67 -0.06 10.42 13.23
CA LEU A 67 0.04 9.81 11.90
C LEU A 67 1.09 8.69 11.86
N LEU A 68 2.24 8.87 12.50
CA LEU A 68 3.29 7.86 12.61
C LEU A 68 2.83 6.65 13.43
N ASP A 69 2.06 6.86 14.50
CA ASP A 69 1.45 5.78 15.29
C ASP A 69 0.46 4.95 14.46
N ILE A 70 -0.37 5.60 13.63
CA ILE A 70 -1.23 4.90 12.65
C ILE A 70 -0.38 4.08 11.68
N PHE A 71 0.66 4.68 11.11
CA PHE A 71 1.56 4.01 10.16
C PHE A 71 2.26 2.79 10.78
N TYR A 72 2.73 2.92 12.03
CA TYR A 72 3.34 1.85 12.82
C TYR A 72 2.40 0.65 12.97
N TRP A 73 1.17 0.86 13.46
CA TRP A 73 0.23 -0.23 13.67
C TRP A 73 -0.26 -0.88 12.37
N ARG A 74 -0.40 -0.08 11.29
CA ARG A 74 -0.72 -0.58 9.95
C ARG A 74 0.31 -1.59 9.44
N TRP A 75 1.60 -1.33 9.67
CA TRP A 75 2.71 -2.16 9.19
C TRP A 75 3.14 -3.27 10.16
N LYS A 76 2.91 -3.10 11.46
CA LYS A 76 3.23 -4.13 12.47
C LYS A 76 2.26 -5.30 12.48
N GLU A 77 0.97 -5.03 12.29
CA GLU A 77 -0.11 -6.00 12.52
C GLU A 77 -0.73 -6.50 11.19
N ILE A 78 0.06 -6.61 10.11
CA ILE A 78 -0.50 -6.78 8.75
C ILE A 78 -1.34 -8.06 8.60
N PRO A 79 -2.60 -7.96 8.12
CA PRO A 79 -3.41 -6.76 7.89
C PRO A 79 -4.15 -6.36 9.18
N VAL A 80 -3.94 -5.14 9.67
CA VAL A 80 -4.36 -4.73 11.02
C VAL A 80 -5.86 -4.91 11.29
N ALA A 81 -6.71 -4.82 10.26
CA ALA A 81 -8.14 -5.09 10.32
C ALA A 81 -8.52 -6.54 10.73
N TYR A 82 -7.59 -7.49 10.65
CA TYR A 82 -7.76 -8.90 11.04
C TYR A 82 -6.87 -9.30 12.22
N SER A 83 -6.19 -8.33 12.85
CA SER A 83 -5.39 -8.53 14.06
C SER A 83 -6.24 -8.39 15.33
N SER A 84 -5.66 -8.81 16.46
CA SER A 84 -6.16 -8.49 17.80
C SER A 84 -6.12 -6.98 18.11
N PHE A 85 -5.40 -6.18 17.32
CA PHE A 85 -5.31 -4.74 17.46
C PHE A 85 -6.38 -3.96 16.67
N ASN A 86 -7.24 -4.61 15.86
CA ASN A 86 -8.13 -3.91 14.92
C ASN A 86 -9.01 -2.82 15.57
N GLN A 87 -9.59 -3.08 16.74
CA GLN A 87 -10.47 -2.13 17.43
C GLN A 87 -9.69 -0.88 17.86
N LYS A 88 -8.53 -1.06 18.48
CA LYS A 88 -7.63 0.03 18.91
C LYS A 88 -7.11 0.83 17.72
N TYR A 89 -6.84 0.16 16.59
CA TYR A 89 -6.46 0.83 15.35
C TYR A 89 -7.60 1.69 14.78
N HIS A 90 -8.82 1.18 14.77
CA HIS A 90 -10.00 1.92 14.32
C HIS A 90 -10.29 3.14 15.22
N GLU A 91 -10.19 2.98 16.54
CA GLU A 91 -10.28 4.10 17.50
C GLU A 91 -9.20 5.16 17.26
N LEU A 92 -7.95 4.75 17.02
CA LEU A 92 -6.84 5.65 16.70
C LEU A 92 -7.10 6.45 15.41
N LEU A 93 -7.59 5.78 14.37
CA LEU A 93 -7.98 6.40 13.10
C LEU A 93 -9.11 7.42 13.27
N LEU A 94 -10.20 7.03 13.95
CA LEU A 94 -11.34 7.91 14.21
C LEU A 94 -10.94 9.12 15.05
N LYS A 95 -10.15 8.92 16.11
CA LYS A 95 -9.62 9.98 16.95
C LYS A 95 -8.76 10.95 16.14
N ASN A 96 -7.84 10.45 15.31
CA ASN A 96 -6.99 11.33 14.52
C ASN A 96 -7.80 12.16 13.50
N ALA A 97 -8.75 11.54 12.81
CA ALA A 97 -9.66 12.25 11.91
C ALA A 97 -10.49 13.31 12.65
N ALA A 98 -11.01 13.00 13.85
CA ALA A 98 -11.77 13.95 14.67
C ALA A 98 -10.93 15.14 15.17
N GLU A 99 -9.67 14.92 15.58
CA GLU A 99 -8.78 16.04 15.96
C GLU A 99 -8.43 16.92 14.76
N LEU A 100 -8.17 16.34 13.59
CA LEU A 100 -7.91 17.09 12.37
C LEU A 100 -9.15 17.85 11.86
N ASP A 101 -10.36 17.28 12.00
CA ASP A 101 -11.61 17.94 11.60
C ASP A 101 -11.92 19.20 12.43
N LYS A 102 -11.42 19.30 13.69
CA LYS A 102 -11.49 20.54 14.48
C LYS A 102 -10.63 21.67 13.91
N GLN A 103 -9.58 21.33 13.15
CA GLN A 103 -8.67 22.32 12.59
C GLN A 103 -9.31 22.99 11.39
N LYS A 104 -9.66 24.28 11.56
CA LYS A 104 -10.19 25.14 10.49
C LYS A 104 -9.16 25.45 9.39
N SER A 105 -7.89 25.11 9.60
CA SER A 105 -6.85 25.33 8.59
C SER A 105 -7.08 24.46 7.35
N SER A 106 -6.95 25.11 6.19
CA SER A 106 -6.86 24.52 4.85
C SER A 106 -5.44 24.62 4.28
N ASP A 107 -4.45 24.83 5.17
CA ASP A 107 -3.04 24.80 4.81
C ASP A 107 -2.59 23.43 4.28
N VAL A 108 -1.38 23.46 3.76
CA VAL A 108 -0.80 22.42 2.91
C VAL A 108 -0.42 21.16 3.73
N PRO A 109 0.09 21.28 4.98
CA PRO A 109 0.24 20.16 5.92
C PRO A 109 -1.07 19.65 6.58
N THR A 110 -2.06 20.49 6.83
CA THR A 110 -3.35 20.04 7.40
C THR A 110 -4.15 19.26 6.35
N SER A 111 -4.17 19.77 5.12
CA SER A 111 -4.77 19.09 3.96
C SER A 111 -4.06 17.78 3.64
N TYR A 112 -2.74 17.68 3.89
CA TYR A 112 -2.01 16.41 3.96
C TYR A 112 -2.70 15.50 4.96
N LEU A 113 -2.47 15.69 6.25
CA LEU A 113 -2.84 14.76 7.33
C LEU A 113 -4.30 14.27 7.27
N LYS A 114 -5.24 15.15 6.86
CA LYS A 114 -6.67 14.81 6.67
C LYS A 114 -6.90 13.71 5.64
N ILE A 115 -6.26 13.78 4.47
CA ILE A 115 -6.41 12.78 3.40
C ILE A 115 -5.99 11.38 3.91
N CYS A 116 -4.80 11.21 4.51
CA CYS A 116 -4.33 9.90 5.01
C CYS A 116 -5.28 9.36 6.07
N SER A 117 -5.70 10.20 7.00
CA SER A 117 -6.59 9.77 8.09
C SER A 117 -7.88 9.19 7.52
N TYR A 118 -8.47 9.86 6.53
CA TYR A 118 -9.63 9.35 5.81
C TYR A 118 -9.34 8.13 4.93
N LEU A 119 -8.13 7.98 4.41
CA LEU A 119 -7.81 6.89 3.50
C LEU A 119 -7.31 5.62 4.16
N PHE A 120 -6.71 5.73 5.34
CA PHE A 120 -6.57 4.59 6.25
C PHE A 120 -7.92 4.14 6.82
N LEU A 121 -8.87 5.04 7.07
CA LEU A 121 -10.26 4.67 7.36
C LEU A 121 -10.90 3.95 6.17
N ALA A 122 -10.75 4.47 4.95
CA ALA A 122 -11.29 3.86 3.74
C ALA A 122 -10.68 2.47 3.46
N GLU A 123 -9.36 2.33 3.61
CA GLU A 123 -8.63 1.06 3.52
C GLU A 123 -9.12 0.06 4.59
N TYR A 124 -9.23 0.48 5.85
CA TYR A 124 -9.70 -0.33 6.97
C TYR A 124 -11.10 -0.92 6.70
N HIS A 125 -12.07 -0.08 6.33
CA HIS A 125 -13.42 -0.56 6.00
C HIS A 125 -13.44 -1.41 4.72
N SER A 126 -12.57 -1.15 3.73
CA SER A 126 -12.41 -1.98 2.52
C SER A 126 -11.88 -3.39 2.83
N TRP A 127 -10.97 -3.52 3.81
CA TRP A 127 -10.48 -4.80 4.32
C TRP A 127 -11.59 -5.63 4.95
N LEU A 128 -12.45 -5.02 5.77
CA LEU A 128 -13.61 -5.68 6.37
C LEU A 128 -14.66 -6.07 5.31
N GLY A 129 -14.81 -5.24 4.28
CA GLY A 129 -15.82 -5.38 3.21
C GLY A 129 -16.99 -4.40 3.36
N GLU A 130 -16.84 -3.40 4.21
CA GLU A 130 -17.82 -2.35 4.52
C GLU A 130 -17.75 -1.22 3.49
N ASN A 131 -18.04 -1.58 2.23
CA ASN A 131 -17.68 -0.74 1.08
C ASN A 131 -18.39 0.64 1.08
N TRP A 132 -19.59 0.75 1.65
CA TRP A 132 -20.29 2.02 1.81
C TRP A 132 -19.57 2.96 2.78
N THR A 133 -19.05 2.43 3.89
CA THR A 133 -18.24 3.18 4.85
C THR A 133 -16.90 3.57 4.24
N ALA A 134 -16.27 2.67 3.48
CA ALA A 134 -15.05 2.97 2.73
C ALA A 134 -15.26 4.10 1.70
N LEU A 135 -16.34 4.05 0.92
CA LEU A 135 -16.77 5.10 -0.01
C LEU A 135 -16.97 6.45 0.70
N LYS A 136 -17.66 6.47 1.84
CA LYS A 136 -17.90 7.69 2.64
C LYS A 136 -16.59 8.38 3.04
N TYR A 137 -15.58 7.62 3.47
CA TYR A 137 -14.29 8.19 3.82
C TYR A 137 -13.44 8.57 2.59
N GLY A 138 -13.50 7.81 1.49
CA GLY A 138 -12.92 8.21 0.21
C GLY A 138 -13.49 9.54 -0.31
N GLN A 139 -14.80 9.77 -0.16
CA GLN A 139 -15.45 11.05 -0.49
C GLN A 139 -14.99 12.21 0.40
N LYS A 140 -14.77 11.97 1.70
CA LYS A 140 -14.18 12.99 2.60
C LYS A 140 -12.76 13.36 2.17
N ALA A 141 -11.94 12.40 1.78
CA ALA A 141 -10.59 12.67 1.27
C ALA A 141 -10.60 13.41 -0.08
N TYR A 142 -11.50 13.05 -0.99
CA TYR A 142 -11.58 13.58 -2.36
C TYR A 142 -11.53 15.12 -2.43
N GLN A 143 -12.22 15.83 -1.52
CA GLN A 143 -12.25 17.30 -1.51
C GLN A 143 -10.84 17.90 -1.34
N TYR A 144 -10.03 17.34 -0.43
CA TYR A 144 -8.66 17.77 -0.18
C TYR A 144 -7.71 17.35 -1.32
N VAL A 145 -7.94 16.18 -1.91
CA VAL A 145 -7.19 15.70 -3.09
C VAL A 145 -7.38 16.61 -4.30
N ILE A 146 -8.62 17.02 -4.57
CA ILE A 146 -8.93 17.98 -5.62
C ILE A 146 -8.24 19.33 -5.35
N SER A 147 -8.24 19.79 -4.09
CA SER A 147 -7.51 21.00 -3.69
C SER A 147 -5.99 20.90 -3.93
N VAL A 148 -5.37 19.75 -3.63
CA VAL A 148 -3.95 19.48 -3.95
C VAL A 148 -3.69 19.59 -5.45
N ILE A 149 -4.56 18.99 -6.27
CA ILE A 149 -4.43 18.98 -7.73
C ILE A 149 -4.57 20.40 -8.31
N ASP A 150 -5.51 21.19 -7.79
CA ASP A 150 -5.72 22.59 -8.24
C ASP A 150 -4.55 23.50 -7.88
N LYS A 151 -3.94 23.32 -6.70
CA LYS A 151 -2.80 24.10 -6.25
C LYS A 151 -1.47 23.67 -6.89
N LYS A 152 -1.46 22.59 -7.70
CA LYS A 152 -0.32 22.11 -8.51
C LYS A 152 0.99 21.93 -7.70
N TYR A 153 0.90 21.40 -6.49
CA TYR A 153 2.06 21.19 -5.63
C TYR A 153 3.06 20.21 -6.25
N THR A 154 4.34 20.57 -6.15
CA THR A 154 5.46 19.88 -6.83
C THR A 154 6.25 18.96 -5.91
N GLN A 155 6.02 19.00 -4.60
CA GLN A 155 6.77 18.17 -3.66
C GLN A 155 6.38 16.70 -3.83
N PRO A 156 7.33 15.75 -3.70
CA PRO A 156 7.22 14.39 -4.22
C PRO A 156 5.92 13.70 -3.82
N GLU A 157 5.50 13.92 -2.60
CA GLU A 157 4.39 13.23 -2.01
C GLU A 157 3.02 13.84 -2.43
N TYR A 158 2.96 15.09 -2.90
CA TYR A 158 1.78 15.62 -3.63
C TYR A 158 1.75 15.09 -5.07
N LEU A 159 2.92 14.83 -5.69
CA LEU A 159 3.01 14.11 -6.96
C LEU A 159 2.48 12.68 -6.78
N PHE A 160 2.76 12.04 -5.65
CA PHE A 160 2.22 10.73 -5.30
C PHE A 160 0.68 10.73 -5.22
N ILE A 161 0.06 11.66 -4.47
CA ILE A 161 -1.42 11.86 -4.45
C ILE A 161 -1.98 12.01 -5.85
N THR A 162 -1.42 12.96 -6.59
CA THR A 162 -1.91 13.36 -7.90
C THR A 162 -1.73 12.23 -8.89
N GLY A 163 -0.63 11.48 -8.77
CA GLY A 163 -0.29 10.29 -9.52
C GLY A 163 -1.29 9.16 -9.31
N LEU A 164 -1.54 8.79 -8.05
CA LEU A 164 -2.55 7.81 -7.66
C LEU A 164 -3.95 8.20 -8.17
N TYR A 165 -4.37 9.44 -7.92
CA TYR A 165 -5.68 9.93 -8.36
C TYR A 165 -5.84 9.85 -9.88
N LYS A 166 -4.90 10.44 -10.63
CA LYS A 166 -4.94 10.48 -12.09
C LYS A 166 -4.89 9.09 -12.71
N TYR A 167 -4.10 8.18 -12.13
CA TYR A 167 -4.02 6.81 -12.61
C TYR A 167 -5.31 6.02 -12.32
N TYR A 168 -5.74 5.93 -11.05
CA TYR A 168 -6.82 5.03 -10.66
C TYR A 168 -8.19 5.46 -11.20
N ILE A 169 -8.51 6.75 -11.23
CA ILE A 169 -9.78 7.23 -11.78
C ILE A 169 -9.94 6.80 -13.24
N GLU A 170 -8.87 6.95 -14.03
CA GLU A 170 -8.92 6.62 -15.46
C GLU A 170 -8.85 5.10 -15.69
N PHE A 171 -7.99 4.39 -14.95
CA PHE A 171 -7.93 2.92 -14.98
C PHE A 171 -9.30 2.28 -14.68
N TYR A 172 -10.02 2.75 -13.65
CA TYR A 172 -11.32 2.18 -13.30
C TYR A 172 -12.45 2.63 -14.25
N LYS A 173 -12.43 3.86 -14.79
CA LYS A 173 -13.35 4.27 -15.89
C LYS A 173 -13.27 3.32 -17.08
N GLN A 174 -12.11 2.72 -17.33
CA GLN A 174 -11.88 1.76 -18.41
C GLN A 174 -12.25 0.31 -18.05
N LYS A 175 -12.56 -0.03 -16.78
CA LYS A 175 -12.85 -1.43 -16.37
C LYS A 175 -14.26 -1.92 -16.66
N SER A 176 -15.27 -1.05 -16.63
CA SER A 176 -16.65 -1.42 -17.01
C SER A 176 -17.52 -0.18 -17.22
N LEU A 177 -18.63 -0.34 -17.93
CA LEU A 177 -19.62 0.73 -18.12
C LEU A 177 -20.17 1.26 -16.78
N PHE A 178 -20.33 0.39 -15.77
CA PHE A 178 -20.75 0.77 -14.43
C PHE A 178 -19.77 1.76 -13.77
N TYR A 179 -18.46 1.48 -13.80
CA TYR A 179 -17.47 2.43 -13.28
C TYR A 179 -17.38 3.69 -14.12
N LYS A 180 -17.48 3.57 -15.45
CA LYS A 180 -17.47 4.75 -16.33
C LYS A 180 -18.58 5.72 -15.93
N ALA A 181 -19.80 5.22 -15.69
CA ALA A 181 -20.92 6.02 -15.22
C ALA A 181 -20.70 6.56 -13.80
N ALA A 182 -20.33 5.70 -12.84
CA ALA A 182 -20.17 6.09 -11.44
C ALA A 182 -19.04 7.13 -11.20
N LEU A 183 -17.97 7.06 -11.99
CA LEU A 183 -16.82 7.97 -11.88
C LEU A 183 -16.91 9.17 -12.85
N LEU A 184 -17.92 9.24 -13.73
CA LEU A 184 -18.06 10.33 -14.70
C LEU A 184 -18.11 11.73 -14.04
N PRO A 185 -18.81 11.94 -12.91
CA PRO A 185 -18.85 13.26 -12.24
C PRO A 185 -17.53 13.68 -11.59
N LEU A 186 -16.59 12.75 -11.39
CA LEU A 186 -15.29 13.03 -10.78
C LEU A 186 -14.32 13.59 -11.81
N ARG A 187 -13.46 14.52 -11.38
CA ARG A 187 -12.42 15.14 -12.23
C ARG A 187 -11.64 14.07 -12.99
N SER A 188 -11.42 14.29 -14.28
CA SER A 188 -10.74 13.34 -15.16
C SER A 188 -9.34 12.98 -14.65
N GLY A 189 -8.98 11.72 -14.86
CA GLY A 189 -7.62 11.22 -14.66
C GLY A 189 -6.83 11.23 -15.97
N ASN A 190 -5.60 10.73 -15.89
CA ASN A 190 -4.75 10.43 -17.03
C ASN A 190 -3.76 9.36 -16.57
N LYS A 191 -3.82 8.15 -17.14
CA LYS A 191 -2.95 7.03 -16.74
C LYS A 191 -1.46 7.35 -16.92
N THR A 192 -1.10 7.92 -18.08
CA THR A 192 0.30 8.21 -18.44
C THR A 192 0.90 9.30 -17.55
N GLU A 193 0.15 10.37 -17.31
CA GLU A 193 0.55 11.42 -16.36
C GLU A 193 0.63 10.87 -14.93
N GLY A 194 -0.33 10.02 -14.54
CA GLY A 194 -0.34 9.35 -13.25
C GLY A 194 0.92 8.52 -13.01
N LEU A 195 1.27 7.64 -13.95
CA LEU A 195 2.50 6.84 -13.92
C LEU A 195 3.76 7.70 -13.89
N LYS A 196 3.81 8.80 -14.66
CA LYS A 196 4.95 9.74 -14.66
C LYS A 196 5.18 10.34 -13.28
N LEU A 197 4.11 10.81 -12.62
CA LEU A 197 4.18 11.42 -11.29
C LEU A 197 4.58 10.41 -10.20
N LEU A 198 4.04 9.19 -10.28
CA LEU A 198 4.43 8.09 -9.38
C LEU A 198 5.92 7.73 -9.54
N ARG A 199 6.41 7.64 -10.78
CA ARG A 199 7.83 7.38 -11.07
C ARG A 199 8.72 8.49 -10.49
N GLN A 200 8.40 9.76 -10.76
CA GLN A 200 9.12 10.90 -10.20
C GLN A 200 9.17 10.88 -8.66
N CYS A 201 8.06 10.54 -7.97
CA CYS A 201 8.09 10.40 -6.52
C CYS A 201 8.92 9.19 -6.05
N SER A 202 8.85 8.05 -6.75
CA SER A 202 9.60 6.83 -6.40
C SER A 202 11.12 6.99 -6.50
N GLU A 203 11.56 7.95 -7.31
CA GLU A 203 12.96 8.30 -7.54
C GLU A 203 13.43 9.44 -6.61
N THR A 204 12.53 10.26 -6.06
CA THR A 204 12.88 11.43 -5.23
C THR A 204 12.86 11.11 -3.72
N PRO A 205 13.98 11.29 -2.97
CA PRO A 205 14.02 11.09 -1.52
C PRO A 205 12.98 11.97 -0.79
N SER A 206 12.05 11.32 -0.08
CA SER A 206 10.89 11.96 0.56
C SER A 206 10.16 10.99 1.48
N LEU A 207 9.20 11.47 2.28
CA LEU A 207 8.38 10.62 3.14
C LEU A 207 7.53 9.60 2.35
N ALA A 208 7.10 9.95 1.13
CA ALA A 208 6.29 9.05 0.28
C ALA A 208 7.11 8.23 -0.73
N GLN A 209 8.44 8.35 -0.79
CA GLN A 209 9.27 7.62 -1.78
C GLN A 209 9.00 6.10 -1.75
N THR A 210 8.94 5.52 -0.55
CA THR A 210 8.71 4.08 -0.39
C THR A 210 7.27 3.69 -0.74
N GLU A 211 6.25 4.45 -0.32
CA GLU A 211 4.86 4.22 -0.79
C GLU A 211 4.75 4.33 -2.32
N ALA A 212 5.37 5.34 -2.94
CA ALA A 212 5.37 5.49 -4.39
C ALA A 212 6.02 4.30 -5.10
N ARG A 213 7.10 3.73 -4.57
CA ARG A 213 7.69 2.46 -5.06
C ARG A 213 6.73 1.28 -4.93
N ILE A 214 6.09 1.12 -3.77
CA ILE A 214 5.11 0.05 -3.51
C ILE A 214 3.96 0.13 -4.52
N PHE A 215 3.33 1.30 -4.64
CA PHE A 215 2.19 1.49 -5.55
C PHE A 215 2.59 1.40 -7.02
N LEU A 216 3.73 1.98 -7.43
CA LEU A 216 4.19 1.91 -8.82
C LEU A 216 4.52 0.46 -9.22
N SER A 217 5.23 -0.29 -8.37
CA SER A 217 5.50 -1.71 -8.59
C SER A 217 4.20 -2.52 -8.67
N HIS A 218 3.24 -2.31 -7.75
CA HIS A 218 1.94 -2.98 -7.80
C HIS A 218 1.15 -2.64 -9.09
N ILE A 219 1.12 -1.37 -9.49
CA ILE A 219 0.45 -0.90 -10.71
C ILE A 219 1.08 -1.57 -11.95
N LEU A 220 2.40 -1.51 -12.09
CA LEU A 220 3.11 -2.12 -13.21
C LEU A 220 2.88 -3.64 -13.25
N LEU A 221 3.04 -4.33 -12.11
CA LEU A 221 2.98 -5.78 -12.02
C LEU A 221 1.57 -6.35 -12.30
N HIS A 222 0.52 -5.77 -11.72
CA HIS A 222 -0.82 -6.37 -11.73
C HIS A 222 -1.87 -5.63 -12.58
N LEU A 223 -1.65 -4.34 -12.89
CA LEU A 223 -2.65 -3.49 -13.55
C LEU A 223 -2.28 -3.14 -15.00
N GLU A 224 -1.01 -2.81 -15.25
CA GLU A 224 -0.46 -2.68 -16.61
C GLU A 224 0.12 -3.99 -17.18
N ASN A 225 0.39 -4.98 -16.32
CA ASN A 225 1.02 -6.26 -16.71
C ASN A 225 2.40 -6.07 -17.37
N LEU A 226 3.22 -5.22 -16.76
CA LEU A 226 4.60 -4.87 -17.12
C LEU A 226 5.57 -5.37 -16.02
N PRO A 227 5.76 -6.70 -15.86
CA PRO A 227 6.55 -7.24 -14.76
C PRO A 227 8.04 -6.86 -14.85
N GLU A 228 8.62 -6.77 -16.04
CA GLU A 228 10.03 -6.37 -16.21
C GLU A 228 10.30 -4.93 -15.74
N GLU A 229 9.37 -3.99 -15.96
CA GLU A 229 9.48 -2.62 -15.43
C GLU A 229 9.29 -2.56 -13.91
N SER A 230 8.47 -3.45 -13.36
CA SER A 230 8.25 -3.55 -11.91
C SER A 230 9.44 -4.17 -11.18
N LEU A 231 10.18 -5.07 -11.83
CA LEU A 231 11.23 -5.88 -11.22
C LEU A 231 12.35 -5.08 -10.53
N PRO A 232 12.96 -4.02 -11.12
CA PRO A 232 13.96 -3.22 -10.41
C PRO A 232 13.38 -2.47 -9.20
N ILE A 233 12.09 -2.11 -9.25
CA ILE A 233 11.41 -1.38 -8.17
C ILE A 233 11.15 -2.31 -6.99
N SER A 234 10.55 -3.49 -7.23
CA SER A 234 10.31 -4.49 -6.19
C SER A 234 11.61 -5.03 -5.59
N LYS A 235 12.65 -5.21 -6.42
CA LYS A 235 14.01 -5.52 -5.96
C LYS A 235 14.53 -4.45 -4.99
N SER A 236 14.45 -3.16 -5.36
CA SER A 236 14.97 -2.07 -4.51
C SER A 236 14.30 -1.98 -3.14
N LEU A 237 13.03 -2.38 -3.02
CA LEU A 237 12.31 -2.44 -1.74
C LEU A 237 12.87 -3.52 -0.81
N VAL A 238 13.20 -4.69 -1.34
CA VAL A 238 13.81 -5.80 -0.59
C VAL A 238 15.27 -5.48 -0.23
N GLU A 239 16.04 -4.91 -1.14
CA GLU A 239 17.43 -4.49 -0.85
C GLU A 239 17.49 -3.38 0.21
N GLN A 240 16.50 -2.47 0.25
CA GLN A 240 16.42 -1.40 1.24
C GLN A 240 15.86 -1.87 2.60
N TYR A 241 14.95 -2.84 2.61
CA TYR A 241 14.27 -3.32 3.82
C TYR A 241 14.15 -4.87 3.81
N PRO A 242 15.28 -5.60 3.97
CA PRO A 242 15.32 -7.04 3.77
C PRO A 242 14.45 -7.85 4.76
N GLY A 243 14.17 -7.32 5.96
CA GLY A 243 13.26 -7.94 6.92
C GLY A 243 11.77 -7.79 6.61
N ASN A 244 11.39 -7.03 5.56
CA ASN A 244 9.99 -6.78 5.25
C ASN A 244 9.40 -7.88 4.36
N LEU A 245 8.73 -8.82 4.99
CA LEU A 245 8.04 -9.94 4.33
C LEU A 245 7.03 -9.50 3.25
N LYS A 246 6.47 -8.28 3.32
CA LYS A 246 5.56 -7.80 2.26
C LYS A 246 6.31 -7.38 1.00
N PHE A 247 7.54 -6.89 1.13
CA PHE A 247 8.40 -6.62 -0.03
C PHE A 247 8.99 -7.92 -0.58
N ALA A 248 9.34 -8.88 0.27
CA ALA A 248 9.71 -10.23 -0.15
C ALA A 248 8.58 -10.90 -0.97
N GLU A 249 7.31 -10.81 -0.51
CA GLU A 249 6.14 -11.28 -1.25
C GLU A 249 6.00 -10.63 -2.64
N LEU A 250 6.09 -9.29 -2.69
CA LEU A 250 5.98 -8.53 -3.94
C LEU A 250 7.10 -8.89 -4.93
N TYR A 251 8.35 -8.99 -4.45
CA TYR A 251 9.49 -9.35 -5.28
C TYR A 251 9.46 -10.82 -5.72
N ALA A 252 9.03 -11.75 -4.86
CA ALA A 252 8.81 -13.14 -5.21
C ALA A 252 7.78 -13.30 -6.34
N GLU A 253 6.62 -12.63 -6.27
CA GLU A 253 5.66 -12.64 -7.37
C GLU A 253 6.26 -12.04 -8.64
N ASN A 254 6.98 -10.91 -8.52
CA ASN A 254 7.59 -10.25 -9.66
C ASN A 254 8.62 -11.15 -10.36
N LEU A 255 9.47 -11.85 -9.60
CA LEU A 255 10.44 -12.82 -10.13
C LEU A 255 9.73 -13.97 -10.84
N ILE A 256 8.67 -14.54 -10.25
CA ILE A 256 7.85 -15.59 -10.87
C ILE A 256 7.21 -15.11 -12.18
N LYS A 257 6.70 -13.87 -12.21
CA LYS A 257 6.13 -13.25 -13.43
C LYS A 257 7.17 -13.03 -14.53
N CYS A 258 8.41 -12.71 -14.15
CA CYS A 258 9.59 -12.65 -15.03
C CYS A 258 10.20 -14.03 -15.34
N LYS A 259 9.59 -15.14 -14.89
CA LYS A 259 10.11 -16.53 -15.01
C LYS A 259 11.47 -16.76 -14.34
N LYS A 260 11.89 -15.89 -13.43
CA LYS A 260 13.12 -15.96 -12.62
C LYS A 260 12.95 -16.88 -11.41
N TYR A 261 12.48 -18.10 -11.66
CA TYR A 261 12.02 -19.01 -10.61
C TYR A 261 13.10 -19.40 -9.60
N LYS A 262 14.37 -19.54 -10.03
CA LYS A 262 15.49 -19.85 -9.12
C LYS A 262 15.74 -18.74 -8.11
N GLU A 263 15.70 -17.47 -8.55
CA GLU A 263 15.83 -16.29 -7.67
C GLU A 263 14.64 -16.18 -6.71
N ALA A 264 13.43 -16.54 -7.17
CA ALA A 264 12.23 -16.49 -6.33
C ALA A 264 12.23 -17.49 -5.17
N LEU A 265 12.98 -18.60 -5.26
CA LEU A 265 12.91 -19.70 -4.29
C LEU A 265 13.23 -19.28 -2.85
N ILE A 266 14.23 -18.41 -2.65
CA ILE A 266 14.63 -17.98 -1.30
C ILE A 266 13.51 -17.21 -0.59
N TYR A 267 12.89 -16.25 -1.30
CA TYR A 267 11.77 -15.46 -0.78
C TYR A 267 10.49 -16.31 -0.61
N VAL A 268 10.23 -17.24 -1.54
CA VAL A 268 9.11 -18.17 -1.41
C VAL A 268 9.28 -19.07 -0.18
N GLU A 269 10.48 -19.56 0.09
CA GLU A 269 10.78 -20.34 1.28
C GLU A 269 10.67 -19.53 2.58
N GLU A 270 11.20 -18.30 2.59
CA GLU A 270 11.04 -17.35 3.70
C GLU A 270 9.57 -17.13 4.05
N LEU A 271 8.70 -16.92 3.04
CA LEU A 271 7.25 -16.77 3.23
C LEU A 271 6.59 -18.06 3.74
N GLN A 272 6.99 -19.23 3.24
CA GLN A 272 6.46 -20.53 3.67
C GLN A 272 6.81 -20.89 5.11
N ASN A 273 7.93 -20.38 5.62
CA ASN A 273 8.42 -20.65 6.98
C ASN A 273 7.82 -19.71 8.05
N GLN A 274 6.96 -18.78 7.66
CA GLN A 274 6.25 -17.90 8.59
C GLN A 274 5.14 -18.64 9.35
N ALA A 275 4.92 -18.24 10.60
CA ALA A 275 3.75 -18.67 11.38
C ALA A 275 2.46 -17.93 10.96
N ALA A 276 2.58 -16.71 10.43
CA ALA A 276 1.44 -15.86 10.09
C ALA A 276 0.77 -16.30 8.77
N PRO A 277 -0.51 -16.72 8.78
CA PRO A 277 -1.24 -17.17 7.59
C PRO A 277 -1.22 -16.19 6.41
N TYR A 278 -1.08 -14.89 6.69
CA TYR A 278 -1.00 -13.83 5.70
C TYR A 278 0.17 -13.99 4.72
N TYR A 279 1.34 -14.46 5.19
CA TYR A 279 2.53 -14.67 4.37
C TYR A 279 2.67 -16.13 3.91
N THR A 280 2.33 -17.07 4.79
CA THR A 280 2.44 -18.52 4.53
C THR A 280 1.52 -18.99 3.39
N GLY A 281 0.31 -18.42 3.30
CA GLY A 281 -0.64 -18.69 2.22
C GLY A 281 -0.10 -18.36 0.82
N PRO A 282 0.32 -17.11 0.55
CA PRO A 282 1.04 -16.72 -0.65
C PRO A 282 2.28 -17.59 -0.90
N GLY A 283 3.11 -17.84 0.12
CA GLY A 283 4.29 -18.71 0.01
C GLY A 283 3.98 -20.10 -0.56
N TYR A 284 2.94 -20.77 -0.04
CA TYR A 284 2.51 -22.06 -0.60
C TYR A 284 1.95 -21.96 -2.02
N PHE A 285 1.23 -20.88 -2.36
CA PHE A 285 0.75 -20.66 -3.72
C PHE A 285 1.92 -20.47 -4.71
N TYR A 286 2.88 -19.61 -4.38
CA TYR A 286 4.05 -19.34 -5.20
C TYR A 286 4.95 -20.58 -5.34
N ARG A 287 5.12 -21.38 -4.28
CA ARG A 287 5.78 -22.70 -4.37
C ARG A 287 5.08 -23.62 -5.37
N GLY A 288 3.75 -23.68 -5.33
CA GLY A 288 2.96 -24.46 -6.30
C GLY A 288 3.22 -24.01 -7.75
N CYS A 289 3.24 -22.70 -8.01
CA CYS A 289 3.57 -22.16 -9.32
C CYS A 289 5.00 -22.50 -9.77
N ILE A 290 6.00 -22.47 -8.89
CA ILE A 290 7.38 -22.86 -9.23
C ILE A 290 7.46 -24.37 -9.55
N GLU A 291 6.84 -25.22 -8.74
CA GLU A 291 6.85 -26.67 -8.97
C GLU A 291 6.13 -27.06 -10.27
N GLU A 292 5.02 -26.39 -10.61
CA GLU A 292 4.25 -26.61 -11.85
C GLU A 292 4.93 -26.01 -13.09
N ASP A 293 5.25 -24.70 -13.05
CA ASP A 293 5.65 -23.96 -14.23
C ASP A 293 7.16 -24.11 -14.53
N PHE A 294 8.01 -24.39 -13.52
CA PHE A 294 9.46 -24.56 -13.68
C PHE A 294 9.93 -26.01 -13.52
N PHE A 295 9.76 -26.63 -12.34
CA PHE A 295 10.28 -27.99 -12.09
C PHE A 295 9.49 -29.11 -12.77
N LYS A 296 8.31 -28.81 -13.31
CA LYS A 296 7.39 -29.78 -13.93
C LYS A 296 7.04 -30.95 -12.99
N ASN A 297 6.88 -30.66 -11.71
CA ASN A 297 6.58 -31.62 -10.66
C ASN A 297 5.10 -31.48 -10.20
N PRO A 298 4.14 -32.15 -10.87
CA PRO A 298 2.72 -32.00 -10.55
C PRO A 298 2.38 -32.49 -9.13
N ALA A 299 3.10 -33.48 -8.61
CA ALA A 299 2.89 -33.99 -7.25
C ALA A 299 3.22 -32.94 -6.18
N LYS A 300 4.39 -32.28 -6.28
CA LYS A 300 4.76 -31.19 -5.37
C LYS A 300 3.89 -29.95 -5.57
N ALA A 301 3.55 -29.61 -6.82
CA ALA A 301 2.66 -28.49 -7.12
C ALA A 301 1.28 -28.68 -6.47
N LYS A 302 0.68 -29.87 -6.63
CA LYS A 302 -0.60 -30.24 -6.03
C LYS A 302 -0.56 -30.14 -4.50
N LEU A 303 0.48 -30.67 -3.86
CA LEU A 303 0.66 -30.58 -2.41
C LEU A 303 0.77 -29.12 -1.93
N ALA A 304 1.56 -28.29 -2.62
CA ALA A 304 1.73 -26.88 -2.27
C ALA A 304 0.42 -26.09 -2.43
N TYR A 305 -0.32 -26.28 -3.53
CA TYR A 305 -1.62 -25.64 -3.69
C TYR A 305 -2.66 -26.13 -2.68
N GLN A 306 -2.67 -27.42 -2.32
CA GLN A 306 -3.55 -27.94 -1.27
C GLN A 306 -3.28 -27.28 0.08
N LYS A 307 -1.99 -27.10 0.45
CA LYS A 307 -1.61 -26.34 1.65
C LYS A 307 -2.11 -24.89 1.62
N CYS A 308 -2.00 -24.21 0.47
CA CYS A 308 -2.56 -22.86 0.31
C CYS A 308 -4.09 -22.84 0.50
N VAL A 309 -4.82 -23.75 -0.13
CA VAL A 309 -6.29 -23.83 -0.05
C VAL A 309 -6.77 -24.12 1.37
N GLY A 310 -6.06 -24.99 2.10
CA GLY A 310 -6.38 -25.37 3.48
C GLY A 310 -6.21 -24.27 4.53
N ILE A 311 -5.51 -23.17 4.22
CA ILE A 311 -5.38 -22.04 5.15
C ILE A 311 -6.66 -21.19 5.08
N GLU A 312 -7.56 -21.40 6.05
CA GLU A 312 -8.87 -20.76 6.14
C GLU A 312 -8.80 -19.30 6.63
N TYR A 313 -8.16 -18.41 5.86
CA TYR A 313 -7.94 -17.01 6.25
C TYR A 313 -8.41 -16.02 5.18
N LYS A 314 -9.36 -15.14 5.53
CA LYS A 314 -10.06 -14.23 4.59
C LYS A 314 -9.11 -13.27 3.83
N PRO A 315 -8.06 -12.68 4.45
CA PRO A 315 -7.10 -11.85 3.70
C PRO A 315 -6.36 -12.53 2.55
N ILE A 316 -6.18 -13.86 2.59
CA ILE A 316 -5.52 -14.63 1.51
C ILE A 316 -6.51 -15.33 0.56
N GLU A 317 -7.82 -15.04 0.65
CA GLU A 317 -8.87 -15.65 -0.19
C GLU A 317 -8.54 -15.60 -1.70
N PHE A 318 -7.77 -14.60 -2.14
CA PHE A 318 -7.25 -14.49 -3.50
C PHE A 318 -6.33 -15.66 -3.88
N TYR A 319 -5.30 -15.91 -3.09
CA TYR A 319 -4.36 -17.01 -3.33
C TYR A 319 -5.04 -18.36 -3.24
N ARG A 320 -5.97 -18.55 -2.27
CA ARG A 320 -6.81 -19.75 -2.17
C ARG A 320 -7.57 -20.02 -3.48
N LYS A 321 -8.21 -19.00 -4.07
CA LYS A 321 -8.95 -19.18 -5.33
C LYS A 321 -8.05 -19.48 -6.52
N LEU A 322 -6.87 -18.86 -6.62
CA LEU A 322 -5.91 -19.20 -7.67
C LEU A 322 -5.36 -20.62 -7.51
N ALA A 323 -5.02 -21.03 -6.29
CA ALA A 323 -4.61 -22.40 -5.97
C ALA A 323 -5.69 -23.41 -6.35
N THR A 324 -6.95 -23.18 -5.99
CA THR A 324 -8.09 -24.02 -6.41
C THR A 324 -8.27 -24.06 -7.93
N GLN A 325 -7.99 -22.97 -8.65
CA GLN A 325 -8.06 -22.95 -10.12
C GLN A 325 -6.92 -23.74 -10.79
N ARG A 326 -5.71 -23.72 -10.23
CA ARG A 326 -4.58 -24.56 -10.68
C ARG A 326 -4.82 -26.04 -10.36
N LEU A 327 -5.31 -26.35 -9.15
CA LEU A 327 -5.66 -27.72 -8.72
C LEU A 327 -6.72 -28.41 -9.58
N LYS A 328 -7.56 -27.66 -10.31
CA LYS A 328 -8.53 -28.22 -11.27
C LYS A 328 -7.93 -28.53 -12.65
N LYS A 329 -6.66 -28.20 -12.87
CA LYS A 329 -5.92 -28.40 -14.13
C LYS A 329 -4.75 -29.40 -13.99
N LEU A 330 -4.38 -29.74 -12.76
CA LEU A 330 -3.40 -30.77 -12.37
C LEU A 330 -4.08 -32.12 -12.11
#